data_AF-A0A151BKQ4-F1
#
_entry.id   AF-A0A151BKQ4-F1
#
_cell.length_a   1.000
_cell.length_b   1.000
_cell.length_c   1.000
_cell.angle_alpha   90.00
_cell.angle_beta   90.00
_cell.angle_gamma   90.00
#
_symmetry.space_group_name_H-M   'P 1'
#
loop_
_entity.id
_entity.type
_entity.pdbx_description
1 polymer ?
#
loop_
_entity_poly.entity_id
_entity_poly.type
_entity_poly.pdbx_seq_one_letter_code
_entity_poly.pdbx_strand_id
1 'polypeptide(L)'
;MESVSRIRTDIEEALKTWLCGAERIVVAGVGNPLRMDDHAGVEVVKALKRRRLRADRVRLIECESVPENLIEPITSFEPTHILLVDAALLGEEPGFLKLMSLKEMDMIPISTHALPLSILSEYLAETTGAKVALLAIQPKTTGFGEGLTEELSEAVERAASILAGVLERLFDKR
;
A
#
# COMPACT_ATOMS: atom_id res chain seq x y z
N MET A 1 5.30 17.66 -16.90
CA MET A 1 4.27 16.70 -17.34
C MET A 1 4.86 15.36 -17.79
N GLU A 2 5.99 15.34 -18.53
CA GLU A 2 6.67 14.09 -18.92
C GLU A 2 7.22 13.27 -17.74
N SER A 3 7.82 13.89 -16.72
CA SER A 3 8.39 13.19 -15.56
C SER A 3 7.32 12.46 -14.72
N VAL A 4 6.15 13.08 -14.53
CA VAL A 4 5.02 12.48 -13.80
C VAL A 4 4.41 11.31 -14.58
N SER A 5 4.35 11.41 -15.92
CA SER A 5 3.89 10.32 -16.78
C SER A 5 4.83 9.11 -16.76
N ARG A 6 6.15 9.34 -16.67
CA ARG A 6 7.14 8.26 -16.54
C ARG A 6 7.00 7.54 -15.19
N ILE A 7 6.99 8.28 -14.07
CA ILE A 7 6.81 7.71 -12.72
C ILE A 7 5.52 6.88 -12.62
N ARG A 8 4.42 7.38 -13.21
CA ARG A 8 3.15 6.65 -13.28
C ARG A 8 3.26 5.32 -14.04
N THR A 9 4.01 5.31 -15.14
CA THR A 9 4.20 4.11 -15.97
C THR A 9 5.08 3.09 -15.24
N ASP A 10 6.12 3.56 -14.55
CA ASP A 10 7.05 2.70 -13.82
C ASP A 10 6.38 1.96 -12.66
N ILE A 11 5.53 2.64 -11.88
CA ILE A 11 4.80 1.98 -10.78
C ILE A 11 3.73 1.00 -11.27
N GLU A 12 3.05 1.33 -12.38
CA GLU A 12 2.04 0.43 -12.99
C GLU A 12 2.69 -0.88 -13.45
N GLU A 13 3.84 -0.81 -14.13
CA GLU A 13 4.58 -1.99 -14.60
C GLU A 13 5.19 -2.79 -13.44
N ALA A 14 5.69 -2.11 -12.40
CA ALA A 14 6.16 -2.78 -11.18
C ALA A 14 5.05 -3.58 -10.50
N LEU A 15 3.86 -2.98 -10.34
CA LEU A 15 2.69 -3.64 -9.77
C LEU A 15 2.22 -4.82 -10.62
N LYS A 16 2.14 -4.68 -11.95
CA LYS A 16 1.79 -5.79 -12.86
C LYS A 16 2.76 -6.96 -12.73
N THR A 17 4.06 -6.66 -12.69
CA THR A 17 5.11 -7.67 -12.56
C THR A 17 5.00 -8.40 -11.24
N TRP A 18 4.83 -7.66 -10.13
CA TRP A 18 4.72 -8.24 -8.80
C TRP A 18 3.44 -9.08 -8.63
N LEU A 19 2.30 -8.61 -9.15
CA LEU A 19 1.00 -9.30 -9.12
C LEU A 19 0.90 -10.49 -10.09
N CYS A 20 1.96 -10.81 -10.83
CA CYS A 20 1.96 -11.95 -11.73
C CYS A 20 1.69 -13.26 -10.96
N GLY A 21 0.62 -13.96 -11.37
CA GLY A 21 0.16 -15.18 -10.73
C GLY A 21 -0.76 -14.99 -9.52
N ALA A 22 -1.17 -13.75 -9.19
CA ALA A 22 -2.07 -13.53 -8.05
C ALA A 22 -3.48 -14.10 -8.28
N GLU A 23 -4.05 -14.67 -7.22
CA GLU A 23 -5.40 -15.25 -7.23
C GLU A 23 -6.29 -14.59 -6.18
N ARG A 24 -5.77 -14.47 -4.96
CA ARG A 24 -6.37 -13.75 -3.83
C ARG A 24 -5.38 -12.70 -3.36
N ILE A 25 -5.85 -11.46 -3.23
CA ILE A 25 -5.02 -10.28 -2.93
C ILE A 25 -5.59 -9.58 -1.70
N VAL A 26 -4.71 -9.26 -0.75
CA VAL A 26 -5.00 -8.27 0.28
C VAL A 26 -4.34 -6.96 -0.11
N VAL A 27 -5.07 -5.85 0.03
CA VAL A 27 -4.49 -4.51 0.10
C VAL A 27 -4.81 -3.94 1.48
N ALA A 28 -3.78 -3.65 2.27
CA ALA A 28 -3.91 -3.15 3.63
C ALA A 28 -3.23 -1.78 3.75
N GLY A 29 -3.99 -0.76 4.10
CA GLY A 29 -3.49 0.58 4.35
C GLY A 29 -3.11 0.70 5.81
N VAL A 30 -1.93 1.23 6.10
CA VAL A 30 -1.42 1.54 7.44
C VAL A 30 -1.28 3.06 7.56
N GLY A 31 -1.45 3.60 8.77
CA GLY A 31 -1.18 5.02 9.00
C GLY A 31 -1.94 5.62 10.18
N ASN A 32 -1.44 6.73 10.73
CA ASN A 32 -2.05 7.38 11.88
C ASN A 32 -2.93 8.59 11.48
N PRO A 33 -4.25 8.56 11.75
CA PRO A 33 -5.17 9.65 11.39
C PRO A 33 -4.85 10.99 12.10
N LEU A 34 -4.10 10.94 13.20
CA LEU A 34 -3.70 12.12 13.98
C LEU A 34 -2.36 12.73 13.51
N ARG A 35 -1.79 12.23 12.41
CA ARG A 35 -0.45 12.61 11.91
C ARG A 35 -0.43 13.01 10.44
N MET A 36 -1.40 13.81 10.01
CA MET A 36 -1.43 14.43 8.68
C MET A 36 -1.21 13.40 7.55
N ASP A 37 -0.15 13.55 6.77
CA ASP A 37 0.23 12.71 5.64
C ASP A 37 0.53 11.25 6.00
N ASP A 38 0.77 10.96 7.28
CA ASP A 38 0.97 9.60 7.78
C ASP A 38 -0.29 8.72 7.57
N HIS A 39 -1.47 9.33 7.44
CA HIS A 39 -2.71 8.60 7.15
C HIS A 39 -2.89 8.22 5.66
N ALA A 40 -1.92 8.55 4.79
CA ALA A 40 -2.06 8.34 3.35
C ALA A 40 -2.34 6.89 2.95
N GLY A 41 -1.74 5.91 3.64
CA GLY A 41 -1.96 4.48 3.35
C GLY A 41 -3.41 4.06 3.53
N VAL A 42 -4.04 4.48 4.63
CA VAL A 42 -5.47 4.26 4.91
C VAL A 42 -6.34 4.98 3.87
N GLU A 43 -6.01 6.21 3.52
CA GLU A 43 -6.76 6.99 2.52
C GLU A 43 -6.71 6.37 1.11
N VAL A 44 -5.60 5.72 0.72
CA VAL A 44 -5.54 4.91 -0.51
C VAL A 44 -6.56 3.78 -0.48
N VAL A 45 -6.65 3.05 0.63
CA VAL A 45 -7.61 1.94 0.74
C VAL A 45 -9.05 2.44 0.75
N LYS A 46 -9.34 3.55 1.44
CA LYS A 46 -10.67 4.19 1.38
C LYS A 46 -11.01 4.60 -0.06
N ALA A 47 -10.06 5.17 -0.80
CA ALA A 47 -10.24 5.51 -2.20
C ALA A 47 -10.47 4.29 -3.10
N LEU A 48 -9.78 3.18 -2.85
CA LEU A 48 -10.00 1.90 -3.56
C LEU A 48 -11.38 1.29 -3.27
N LYS A 49 -11.85 1.35 -2.02
CA LYS A 49 -13.18 0.86 -1.64
C LYS A 49 -14.30 1.55 -2.41
N ARG A 50 -14.11 2.82 -2.79
CA ARG A 50 -15.06 3.56 -3.64
C ARG A 50 -15.16 3.02 -5.08
N ARG A 51 -14.21 2.20 -5.53
CA ARG A 51 -14.06 1.78 -6.95
C ARG A 51 -14.71 0.43 -7.33
N ARG A 52 -15.61 -0.14 -6.52
CA ARG A 52 -16.38 -1.37 -6.85
C ARG A 52 -15.55 -2.55 -7.42
N LEU A 53 -14.40 -2.82 -6.81
CA LEU A 53 -13.55 -3.96 -7.18
C LEU A 53 -14.22 -5.32 -6.86
N ARG A 54 -13.76 -6.40 -7.50
CA ARG A 54 -14.22 -7.78 -7.25
C ARG A 54 -13.86 -8.24 -5.82
N ALA A 55 -14.86 -8.17 -4.94
CA ALA A 55 -14.70 -8.42 -3.50
C ALA A 55 -14.38 -9.89 -3.13
N ASP A 56 -14.60 -10.84 -4.05
CA ASP A 56 -14.30 -12.26 -3.86
C ASP A 56 -12.79 -12.55 -3.95
N ARG A 57 -12.03 -11.72 -4.67
CA ARG A 57 -10.58 -11.92 -4.89
C ARG A 57 -9.70 -10.83 -4.29
N VAL A 58 -10.27 -9.67 -4.00
CA VAL A 58 -9.56 -8.54 -3.39
C VAL A 58 -10.17 -8.19 -2.04
N ARG A 59 -9.36 -8.28 -0.99
CA ARG A 59 -9.70 -7.85 0.37
C ARG A 59 -9.02 -6.51 0.66
N LEU A 60 -9.82 -5.50 0.97
CA LEU A 60 -9.36 -4.15 1.31
C LEU A 60 -9.46 -3.93 2.82
N ILE A 61 -8.34 -3.68 3.48
CA ILE A 61 -8.25 -3.56 4.95
C ILE A 61 -7.72 -2.17 5.31
N GLU A 62 -8.44 -1.47 6.19
CA GLU A 62 -7.98 -0.22 6.79
C GLU A 62 -7.39 -0.58 8.15
N CYS A 63 -6.09 -0.37 8.29
CA CYS A 63 -5.38 -0.53 9.54
C CYS A 63 -4.82 0.84 9.92
N GLU A 64 -5.14 1.31 11.10
CA GLU A 64 -4.63 2.60 11.55
C GLU A 64 -3.20 2.43 12.09
N SER A 65 -2.98 2.75 13.36
CA SER A 65 -1.66 2.75 14.00
C SER A 65 -1.25 1.41 14.64
N VAL A 66 -2.06 0.35 14.49
CA VAL A 66 -1.86 -0.95 15.15
C VAL A 66 -1.77 -2.07 14.09
N PRO A 67 -0.60 -2.27 13.46
CA PRO A 67 -0.40 -3.23 12.37
C PRO A 67 -0.73 -4.69 12.76
N GLU A 68 -0.62 -5.05 14.03
CA GLU A 68 -0.91 -6.41 14.52
C GLU A 68 -2.37 -6.83 14.26
N ASN A 69 -3.29 -5.85 14.17
CA ASN A 69 -4.68 -6.09 13.82
C ASN A 69 -4.88 -6.59 12.38
N LEU A 70 -3.83 -6.57 11.56
CA LEU A 70 -3.84 -7.15 10.22
C LEU A 70 -3.72 -8.68 10.21
N ILE A 71 -3.14 -9.30 11.25
CA ILE A 71 -2.75 -10.70 11.21
C ILE A 71 -3.93 -11.63 10.94
N GLU A 72 -4.98 -11.56 11.77
CA GLU A 72 -6.14 -12.46 11.66
C GLU A 72 -6.94 -12.23 10.36
N PRO A 73 -7.30 -10.98 9.99
CA PRO A 73 -8.03 -10.71 8.76
C PRO A 73 -7.29 -11.10 7.48
N ILE A 74 -5.95 -11.04 7.49
CA ILE A 74 -5.11 -11.43 6.35
C ILE A 74 -4.97 -12.95 6.28
N THR A 75 -4.58 -13.60 7.38
CA THR A 75 -4.35 -15.05 7.40
C THR A 75 -5.63 -15.82 7.11
N SER A 76 -6.79 -15.36 7.62
CA SER A 76 -8.10 -15.96 7.33
C SER A 76 -8.53 -15.82 5.86
N PHE A 77 -7.93 -14.88 5.12
CA PHE A 77 -8.21 -14.66 3.71
C PHE A 77 -7.27 -15.45 2.78
N GLU A 78 -6.32 -16.23 3.30
CA GLU A 78 -5.42 -17.09 2.50
C GLU A 78 -4.92 -16.43 1.20
N PRO A 79 -4.31 -15.23 1.28
CA PRO A 79 -3.91 -14.50 0.09
C PRO A 79 -2.72 -15.17 -0.59
N THR A 80 -2.63 -15.00 -1.90
CA THR A 80 -1.40 -15.25 -2.66
C THR A 80 -0.46 -14.04 -2.62
N HIS A 81 -1.03 -12.84 -2.47
CA HIS A 81 -0.31 -11.57 -2.50
C HIS A 81 -0.88 -10.61 -1.44
N ILE A 82 0.01 -9.96 -0.70
CA ILE A 82 -0.32 -8.97 0.32
C ILE A 82 0.41 -7.67 -0.04
N LEU A 83 -0.35 -6.62 -0.31
CA LEU A 83 0.16 -5.29 -0.56
C LEU A 83 -0.14 -4.40 0.64
N LEU A 84 0.90 -4.02 1.38
CA LEU A 84 0.80 -2.98 2.38
C LEU A 84 0.91 -1.62 1.71
N VAL A 85 0.25 -0.60 2.23
CA VAL A 85 0.35 0.78 1.76
C VAL A 85 0.59 1.66 2.98
N ASP A 86 1.67 2.44 2.97
CA ASP A 86 2.06 3.26 4.12
C ASP A 86 2.81 4.53 3.67
N ALA A 87 2.81 5.54 4.52
CA ALA A 87 3.69 6.69 4.36
C ALA A 87 5.12 6.30 4.78
N ALA A 88 6.11 6.63 3.94
CA ALA A 88 7.51 6.35 4.25
C ALA A 88 8.42 7.48 3.79
N LEU A 89 9.44 7.79 4.58
CA LEU A 89 10.46 8.78 4.22
C LEU A 89 11.46 8.16 3.24
N LEU A 90 11.25 8.42 1.95
CA LEU A 90 12.05 7.91 0.84
C LEU A 90 13.16 8.89 0.41
N GLY A 91 13.11 10.14 0.87
CA GLY A 91 14.05 11.20 0.46
C GLY A 91 13.75 11.78 -0.93
N GLU A 92 12.53 11.59 -1.41
CA GLU A 92 12.02 12.05 -2.70
C GLU A 92 11.04 13.22 -2.53
N GLU A 93 10.48 13.71 -3.63
CA GLU A 93 9.44 14.73 -3.60
C GLU A 93 8.12 14.19 -2.98
N PRO A 94 7.35 15.02 -2.25
CA PRO A 94 6.05 14.63 -1.72
C PRO A 94 5.12 13.99 -2.76
N GLY A 95 4.51 12.87 -2.38
CA GLY A 95 3.63 12.11 -3.24
C GLY A 95 4.33 11.18 -4.25
N PHE A 96 5.65 11.05 -4.17
CA PHE A 96 6.40 9.99 -4.85
C PHE A 96 5.95 8.61 -4.34
N LEU A 97 5.78 7.67 -5.27
CA LEU A 97 5.32 6.30 -5.01
C LEU A 97 6.45 5.32 -5.31
N LYS A 98 6.68 4.37 -4.41
CA LYS A 98 7.65 3.29 -4.61
C LYS A 98 7.07 1.96 -4.17
N LEU A 99 7.12 0.96 -5.04
CA LEU A 99 6.86 -0.43 -4.67
C LEU A 99 8.15 -1.03 -4.11
N MET A 100 8.11 -1.54 -2.89
CA MET A 100 9.25 -2.08 -2.17
C MET A 100 8.99 -3.53 -1.81
N SER A 101 9.99 -4.37 -2.06
CA SER A 101 10.04 -5.75 -1.58
C SER A 101 10.40 -5.79 -0.08
N LEU A 102 10.13 -6.93 0.58
CA LEU A 102 10.55 -7.18 1.97
C LEU A 102 12.01 -6.79 2.24
N LYS A 103 12.92 -7.19 1.36
CA LYS A 103 14.36 -6.90 1.47
C LYS A 103 14.70 -5.41 1.45
N GLU A 104 13.89 -4.60 0.77
CA GLU A 104 14.07 -3.15 0.73
C GLU A 104 13.47 -2.46 1.96
N MET A 105 12.47 -3.08 2.61
CA MET A 105 11.88 -2.56 3.85
C MET A 105 12.87 -2.59 5.00
N ASP A 106 13.73 -3.62 5.07
CA ASP A 106 14.77 -3.73 6.11
C ASP A 106 15.81 -2.61 6.06
N MET A 107 15.94 -1.95 4.90
CA MET A 107 16.94 -0.93 4.65
C MET A 107 16.42 0.49 4.93
N ILE A 108 15.13 0.66 5.25
CA ILE A 108 14.50 1.96 5.49
C ILE A 108 13.92 1.97 6.91
N PRO A 109 14.19 3.01 7.71
CA PRO A 109 13.51 3.16 9.00
C PRO A 109 12.02 3.47 8.78
N ILE A 110 11.19 2.43 8.73
CA ILE A 110 9.73 2.53 8.63
C ILE A 110 9.17 2.66 10.05
N SER A 111 8.91 3.90 10.46
CA SER A 111 8.20 4.35 11.68
C SER A 111 8.72 3.82 13.04
N THR A 112 8.42 4.55 14.12
CA THR A 112 8.98 4.35 15.48
C THR A 112 7.95 3.96 16.55
N HIS A 113 6.76 3.50 16.17
CA HIS A 113 5.74 2.99 17.09
C HIS A 113 5.02 1.76 16.52
N ALA A 114 4.72 0.78 17.39
CA ALA A 114 4.23 -0.57 17.06
C ALA A 114 5.24 -1.47 16.33
N LEU A 115 4.94 -2.78 16.22
CA LEU A 115 5.79 -3.78 15.56
C LEU A 115 6.31 -3.24 14.21
N PRO A 116 7.64 -3.20 13.97
CA PRO A 116 8.18 -2.74 12.69
C PRO A 116 7.48 -3.45 11.54
N LEU A 117 7.04 -2.67 10.55
CA LEU A 117 6.25 -3.20 9.44
C LEU A 117 7.01 -4.29 8.67
N SER A 118 8.35 -4.24 8.66
CA SER A 118 9.21 -5.30 8.15
C SER A 118 8.97 -6.64 8.86
N ILE A 119 8.99 -6.67 10.19
CA ILE A 119 8.76 -7.88 10.99
C ILE A 119 7.35 -8.44 10.77
N LEU A 120 6.32 -7.58 10.73
CA LEU A 120 4.96 -8.01 10.39
C LEU A 120 4.92 -8.64 8.99
N SER A 121 5.57 -8.00 8.03
CA SER A 121 5.56 -8.43 6.63
C SER A 121 6.26 -9.78 6.44
N GLU A 122 7.38 -10.01 7.14
CA GLU A 122 8.05 -11.31 7.20
C GLU A 122 7.14 -12.37 7.82
N TYR A 123 6.56 -12.09 8.98
CA TYR A 123 5.64 -13.01 9.66
C TYR A 123 4.45 -13.41 8.76
N LEU A 124 3.84 -12.44 8.07
CA LEU A 124 2.76 -12.70 7.13
C LEU A 124 3.21 -13.55 5.95
N ALA A 125 4.39 -13.26 5.38
CA ALA A 125 4.95 -14.04 4.28
C ALA A 125 5.20 -15.50 4.68
N GLU A 126 5.77 -15.73 5.86
CA GLU A 126 6.03 -17.08 6.39
C GLU A 126 4.74 -17.84 6.71
N THR A 127 3.77 -17.15 7.32
CA THR A 127 2.52 -17.77 7.79
C THR A 127 1.58 -18.12 6.64
N THR A 128 1.48 -17.27 5.62
CA THR A 128 0.53 -17.48 4.52
C THR A 128 1.18 -18.02 3.25
N GLY A 129 2.51 -18.00 3.14
CA GLY A 129 3.23 -18.28 1.90
C GLY A 129 2.99 -17.25 0.79
N ALA A 130 2.41 -16.09 1.14
CA ALA A 130 2.10 -15.03 0.18
C ALA A 130 3.34 -14.23 -0.21
N LYS A 131 3.33 -13.66 -1.41
CA LYS A 131 4.25 -12.56 -1.73
C LYS A 131 3.81 -11.31 -0.99
N VAL A 132 4.73 -10.64 -0.31
CA VAL A 132 4.45 -9.39 0.42
C VAL A 132 5.25 -8.24 -0.17
N ALA A 133 4.62 -7.09 -0.33
CA ALA A 133 5.26 -5.85 -0.77
C ALA A 133 4.62 -4.63 -0.08
N LEU A 134 5.33 -3.51 -0.08
CA LEU A 134 4.90 -2.22 0.43
C LEU A 134 4.85 -1.21 -0.69
N LEU A 135 3.69 -0.60 -0.91
CA LEU A 135 3.57 0.62 -1.68
C LEU A 135 3.80 1.80 -0.74
N ALA A 136 5.03 2.29 -0.74
CA ALA A 136 5.43 3.45 0.04
C ALA A 136 5.06 4.76 -0.66
N ILE A 137 4.57 5.73 0.11
CA ILE A 137 4.22 7.08 -0.33
C ILE A 137 5.07 8.08 0.44
N GLN A 138 5.83 8.92 -0.27
CA GLN A 138 6.63 9.97 0.37
C GLN A 138 5.72 11.05 0.95
N PRO A 139 5.73 11.29 2.28
CA PRO A 139 4.94 12.36 2.88
C PRO A 139 5.61 13.73 2.73
N LYS A 140 4.82 14.81 2.84
CA LYS A 140 5.33 16.18 3.00
C LYS A 140 5.50 16.52 4.48
N THR A 141 4.53 16.14 5.32
CA THR A 141 4.55 16.37 6.77
C THR A 141 3.78 15.31 7.55
N THR A 142 4.43 14.68 8.52
CA THR A 142 3.81 13.73 9.46
C THR A 142 3.65 14.32 10.86
N GLY A 143 3.54 15.64 10.96
CA GLY A 143 3.29 16.36 12.20
C GLY A 143 1.89 16.07 12.77
N PHE A 144 1.65 16.46 14.03
CA PHE A 144 0.33 16.32 14.63
C PHE A 144 -0.70 17.18 13.87
N GLY A 145 -1.81 16.55 13.48
CA GLY A 145 -2.87 17.18 12.72
C GLY A 145 -3.66 16.15 11.91
N GLU A 146 -4.79 16.58 11.36
CA GLU A 146 -5.69 15.74 10.57
C GLU A 146 -5.70 16.18 9.10
N GLY A 147 -5.98 15.23 8.21
CA GLY A 147 -6.08 15.46 6.78
C GLY A 147 -4.73 15.35 6.05
N LEU A 148 -4.80 15.36 4.72
CA LEU A 148 -3.64 15.24 3.86
C LEU A 148 -3.25 16.61 3.31
N THR A 149 -1.96 16.78 3.02
CA THR A 149 -1.50 17.87 2.16
C THR A 149 -2.06 17.70 0.75
N GLU A 150 -2.12 18.79 -0.02
CA GLU A 150 -2.65 18.76 -1.40
C GLU A 150 -1.88 17.76 -2.27
N GLU A 151 -0.55 17.76 -2.17
CA GLU A 151 0.31 16.82 -2.90
C GLU A 151 -0.03 15.36 -2.60
N LEU A 152 -0.38 15.05 -1.35
CA LEU A 152 -0.70 13.69 -0.93
C LEU A 152 -2.14 13.30 -1.19
N SER A 153 -3.08 14.24 -1.12
CA SER A 153 -4.43 14.00 -1.60
C SER A 153 -4.41 13.59 -3.08
N GLU A 154 -3.62 14.27 -3.91
CA GLU A 154 -3.45 13.87 -5.31
C GLU A 154 -2.72 12.52 -5.44
N ALA A 155 -1.67 12.29 -4.64
CA ALA A 155 -0.92 11.04 -4.66
C ALA A 155 -1.79 9.83 -4.30
N VAL A 156 -2.65 9.98 -3.30
CA VAL A 156 -3.62 8.97 -2.87
C VAL A 156 -4.56 8.60 -4.01
N GLU A 157 -5.16 9.60 -4.68
CA GLU A 157 -6.07 9.33 -5.80
C GLU A 157 -5.33 8.73 -7.01
N ARG A 158 -4.09 9.16 -7.27
CA ARG A 158 -3.22 8.53 -8.29
C ARG A 158 -2.94 7.06 -7.95
N ALA A 159 -2.49 6.77 -6.74
CA ALA A 159 -2.19 5.41 -6.27
C ALA A 159 -3.42 4.50 -6.36
N ALA A 160 -4.56 4.96 -5.84
CA ALA A 160 -5.83 4.23 -5.91
C ALA A 160 -6.27 3.98 -7.37
N SER A 161 -6.02 4.94 -8.27
CA SER A 161 -6.35 4.77 -9.69
C SER A 161 -5.49 3.75 -10.41
N ILE A 162 -4.18 3.76 -10.15
CA ILE A 162 -3.25 2.79 -10.71
C ILE A 162 -3.59 1.40 -10.19
N LEU A 163 -3.75 1.25 -8.88
CA LEU A 163 -4.09 -0.02 -8.24
C LEU A 163 -5.40 -0.58 -8.77
N ALA A 164 -6.47 0.23 -8.84
CA ALA A 164 -7.74 -0.22 -9.39
C ALA A 164 -7.59 -0.72 -10.83
N GLY A 165 -6.94 0.05 -11.70
CA GLY A 165 -6.75 -0.33 -13.10
C GLY A 165 -5.91 -1.61 -13.28
N VAL A 166 -4.89 -1.82 -12.44
CA VAL A 166 -4.09 -3.06 -12.46
C VAL A 166 -4.90 -4.25 -11.96
N LEU A 167 -5.63 -4.09 -10.84
CA LEU A 167 -6.44 -5.15 -10.25
C LEU A 167 -7.61 -5.57 -11.16
N GLU A 168 -8.30 -4.61 -11.79
CA GLU A 168 -9.36 -4.88 -12.77
C GLU A 168 -8.82 -5.71 -13.94
N ARG A 169 -7.73 -5.25 -14.58
CA ARG A 169 -7.12 -5.95 -15.72
C ARG A 169 -6.60 -7.34 -15.37
N LEU A 170 -6.18 -7.56 -14.13
CA LEU A 170 -5.69 -8.85 -13.65
C LEU A 170 -6.82 -9.90 -13.60
N PHE A 171 -8.03 -9.49 -13.24
CA PHE A 171 -9.18 -10.39 -13.10
C PHE A 171 -10.14 -10.39 -14.30
N ASP A 172 -10.04 -9.42 -15.21
CA ASP A 172 -10.80 -9.41 -16.46
C ASP A 172 -10.19 -10.35 -17.52
N LYS A 173 -8.92 -10.74 -17.38
CA LYS A 173 -8.22 -11.63 -18.32
C LYS A 173 -8.36 -13.13 -18.03
N ARG A 174 -9.15 -13.53 -17.03
CA ARG A 174 -9.40 -14.95 -16.69
C ARG A 174 -10.86 -15.32 -16.90
#